data_AF-A0A953Q096-F1
#
_entry.id   AF-A0A953Q096-F1
#
_cell.length_a   1.000
_cell.length_b   1.000
_cell.length_c   1.000
_cell.angle_alpha   90.00
_cell.angle_beta   90.00
_cell.angle_gamma   90.00
#
_symmetry.space_group_name_H-M   'P 1'
#
loop_
_entity.id
_entity.type
_entity.pdbx_description
1 polymer ?
#
loop_
_entity_poly.entity_id
_entity_poly.type
_entity_poly.pdbx_seq_one_letter_code
_entity_poly.pdbx_strand_id
1 'polypeptide(L)'
;MISAKSLLLGGLLLLAVAPGAGGASGPLSAKSVPAQKAADVPDAYTVSGHFTRIVVARMKNQVDMLVGLRAALAREKIRNAVILSGAGSLVSYHVHVVSNTTLPATEAFFKGEGPFDLVTANGYIIEGRVHCHITFSNPEKSLGGHLEPGTRVFTFAIITLGVLDDATSLKRFDDSSWR
;
A
#
# COMPACT_ATOMS: atom_id res chain seq x y z
N MET A 1 33.80 3.13 -66.20
CA MET A 1 34.75 4.21 -66.56
C MET A 1 34.93 5.07 -65.30
N ILE A 2 36.08 4.93 -64.61
CA ILE A 2 37.15 5.96 -64.49
C ILE A 2 36.71 7.09 -63.53
N SER A 3 37.39 7.52 -62.46
CA SER A 3 38.77 7.35 -62.00
C SER A 3 38.86 7.68 -60.50
N ALA A 4 39.86 7.09 -59.85
CA ALA A 4 40.44 7.47 -58.57
C ALA A 4 41.21 8.81 -58.60
N LYS A 5 41.46 9.37 -57.41
CA LYS A 5 42.74 9.91 -56.87
C LYS A 5 42.50 10.40 -55.43
N SER A 6 43.04 9.74 -54.39
CA SER A 6 44.39 9.94 -53.79
C SER A 6 44.50 11.25 -52.98
N LEU A 7 45.20 11.37 -51.84
CA LEU A 7 45.85 10.50 -50.86
C LEU A 7 46.39 11.44 -49.74
N LEU A 8 46.69 10.88 -48.56
CA LEU A 8 47.59 11.33 -47.47
C LEU A 8 47.05 12.05 -46.20
N LEU A 9 47.09 11.25 -45.12
CA LEU A 9 47.92 11.35 -43.91
C LEU A 9 47.75 12.53 -42.93
N GLY A 10 47.43 12.18 -41.68
CA GLY A 10 47.94 12.92 -40.52
C GLY A 10 47.15 12.70 -39.23
N GLY A 11 47.79 12.08 -38.23
CA GLY A 11 47.56 12.43 -36.83
C GLY A 11 46.62 11.53 -36.02
N LEU A 12 47.20 10.50 -35.42
CA LEU A 12 46.66 9.80 -34.24
C LEU A 12 46.70 10.76 -33.04
N LEU A 13 45.54 11.10 -32.45
CA LEU A 13 45.46 11.66 -31.11
C LEU A 13 44.40 10.88 -30.30
N LEU A 14 44.88 9.92 -29.51
CA LEU A 14 44.10 9.19 -28.53
C LEU A 14 43.81 10.14 -27.36
N LEU A 15 42.59 10.69 -27.27
CA LEU A 15 42.11 11.28 -26.01
C LEU A 15 41.59 10.16 -25.12
N ALA A 16 42.32 9.91 -24.03
CA ALA A 16 41.83 9.11 -22.91
C ALA A 16 40.71 9.86 -22.20
N VAL A 17 39.47 9.37 -22.31
CA VAL A 17 38.33 9.84 -21.51
C VAL A 17 38.35 9.08 -20.19
N ALA A 18 38.62 9.79 -19.10
CA ALA A 18 38.48 9.28 -17.75
C ALA A 18 36.98 9.07 -17.41
N PRO A 19 36.58 7.95 -16.78
CA PRO A 19 35.21 7.79 -16.30
C PRO A 19 34.98 8.71 -15.09
N GLY A 20 34.06 9.66 -15.24
CA GLY A 20 33.55 10.47 -14.16
C GLY A 20 32.74 9.62 -13.16
N ALA A 21 33.02 9.83 -11.88
CA ALA A 21 32.27 9.27 -10.77
C ALA A 21 30.83 9.82 -10.75
N GLY A 22 29.85 8.93 -10.85
CA GLY A 22 28.42 9.22 -10.68
C GLY A 22 27.78 8.07 -9.92
N GLY A 23 27.35 8.34 -8.69
CA GLY A 23 27.00 7.34 -7.68
C GLY A 23 25.92 6.35 -8.09
N ALA A 24 26.23 5.06 -7.94
CA ALA A 24 25.25 3.99 -7.94
C ALA A 24 24.36 4.13 -6.69
N SER A 25 23.09 4.47 -6.88
CA SER A 25 22.07 4.26 -5.86
C SER A 25 21.82 2.75 -5.74
N GLY A 26 22.60 2.09 -4.86
CA GLY A 26 22.35 0.71 -4.49
C GLY A 26 20.95 0.55 -3.89
N PRO A 27 20.34 -0.65 -3.99
CA PRO A 27 19.06 -0.91 -3.37
C PRO A 27 19.18 -0.65 -1.86
N LEU A 28 18.27 0.16 -1.31
CA LEU A 28 18.14 0.36 0.12
C LEU A 28 17.88 -1.01 0.74
N SER A 29 18.94 -1.58 1.34
CA SER A 29 18.85 -2.81 2.13
C SER A 29 17.96 -2.48 3.33
N ALA A 30 16.70 -2.91 3.26
CA ALA A 30 15.84 -2.98 4.41
C ALA A 30 16.54 -3.88 5.42
N LYS A 31 17.08 -3.28 6.49
CA LYS A 31 17.66 -4.03 7.61
C LYS A 31 16.59 -4.98 8.12
N SER A 32 16.79 -6.28 7.91
CA SER A 32 15.95 -7.30 8.50
C SER A 32 16.08 -7.19 10.02
N VAL A 33 14.96 -6.89 10.68
CA VAL A 33 14.86 -7.00 12.13
C VAL A 33 15.03 -8.49 12.47
N PRO A 34 15.90 -8.87 13.42
CA PRO A 34 16.05 -10.27 13.80
C PRO A 34 14.70 -10.81 14.27
N ALA A 35 14.25 -11.91 13.68
CA ALA A 35 13.08 -12.63 14.17
C ALA A 35 13.33 -13.01 15.64
N GLN A 36 12.44 -12.60 16.54
CA GLN A 36 12.37 -13.21 17.87
C GLN A 36 12.12 -14.71 17.68
N LYS A 37 12.73 -15.55 18.54
CA LYS A 37 12.67 -17.01 18.37
C LYS A 37 11.21 -17.48 18.40
N ALA A 38 10.89 -18.38 17.47
CA ALA A 38 9.55 -18.88 17.20
C ALA A 38 8.88 -19.72 18.30
N ALA A 39 9.45 -19.76 19.50
CA ALA A 39 8.97 -20.59 20.60
C ALA A 39 7.97 -19.87 21.53
N ASP A 40 7.87 -18.53 21.44
CA ASP A 40 7.15 -17.72 22.44
C ASP A 40 5.82 -17.14 21.92
N VAL A 41 5.44 -17.39 20.66
CA VAL A 41 4.21 -16.86 20.06
C VAL A 41 3.19 -18.00 19.93
N PRO A 42 1.97 -17.89 20.51
CA PRO A 42 0.95 -18.91 20.33
C PRO A 42 0.42 -18.92 18.89
N ASP A 43 0.01 -20.09 18.40
CA ASP A 43 -0.60 -20.26 17.07
C ASP A 43 -1.80 -19.32 16.84
N ALA A 44 -2.54 -19.02 17.91
CA ALA A 44 -3.60 -18.02 17.93
C ALA A 44 -3.39 -17.06 19.11
N TYR A 45 -3.05 -15.82 18.80
CA TYR A 45 -2.98 -14.74 19.79
C TYR A 45 -4.30 -13.98 19.85
N THR A 46 -4.78 -13.71 21.06
CA THR A 46 -6.06 -13.00 21.26
C THR A 46 -5.88 -11.81 22.20
N VAL A 47 -6.65 -10.77 21.94
CA VAL A 47 -6.86 -9.64 22.85
C VAL A 47 -8.35 -9.37 22.93
N SER A 48 -8.83 -9.00 24.12
CA SER A 48 -10.20 -8.53 24.31
C SER A 48 -10.18 -7.03 24.47
N GLY A 49 -11.17 -6.35 23.88
CA GLY A 49 -11.27 -4.90 23.90
C GLY A 49 -12.70 -4.43 23.72
N HIS A 50 -12.93 -3.15 24.03
CA HIS A 50 -14.24 -2.53 23.88
C HIS A 50 -14.19 -1.40 22.86
N PHE A 51 -15.31 -1.18 22.16
CA PHE A 51 -15.49 0.06 21.41
C PHE A 51 -15.81 1.19 22.38
N THR A 52 -14.98 2.22 22.37
CA THR A 52 -15.20 3.46 23.13
C THR A 52 -16.17 4.38 22.42
N ARG A 53 -16.17 4.37 21.08
CA ARG A 53 -17.11 5.12 20.23
C ARG A 53 -17.14 4.59 18.80
N ILE A 54 -18.17 4.99 18.07
CA ILE A 54 -18.28 4.81 16.62
C ILE A 54 -17.96 6.12 15.91
N VAL A 55 -17.20 6.04 14.82
CA VAL A 55 -16.92 7.17 13.92
C VAL A 55 -17.34 6.82 12.51
N VAL A 56 -18.14 7.68 11.88
CA VAL A 56 -18.57 7.52 10.49
C VAL A 56 -17.88 8.57 9.64
N ALA A 57 -16.91 8.13 8.83
CA ALA A 57 -16.17 8.99 7.92
C ALA A 57 -16.84 8.97 6.54
N ARG A 58 -17.27 10.14 6.05
CA ARG A 58 -17.77 10.31 4.68
C ARG A 58 -16.75 11.07 3.84
N MET A 59 -16.40 10.52 2.69
CA MET A 59 -15.54 11.12 1.69
C MET A 59 -16.38 11.58 0.49
N LYS A 60 -16.02 12.76 -0.04
CA LYS A 60 -16.66 13.34 -1.22
C LYS A 60 -15.97 12.87 -2.51
N ASN A 61 -16.62 13.16 -3.63
CA ASN A 61 -16.08 12.99 -4.98
C ASN A 61 -14.61 13.42 -5.11
N GLN A 62 -13.83 12.63 -5.85
CA GLN A 62 -12.40 12.77 -6.15
C GLN A 62 -11.44 12.68 -4.96
N VAL A 63 -11.92 12.48 -3.74
CA VAL A 63 -11.03 12.20 -2.61
C VAL A 63 -10.36 10.85 -2.82
N ASP A 64 -9.04 10.80 -2.65
CA ASP A 64 -8.31 9.56 -2.47
C ASP A 64 -8.71 8.93 -1.14
N MET A 65 -9.19 7.69 -1.18
CA MET A 65 -9.83 7.06 -0.03
C MET A 65 -8.86 6.80 1.12
N LEU A 66 -7.61 6.41 0.83
CA LEU A 66 -6.60 6.17 1.86
C LEU A 66 -6.15 7.47 2.51
N VAL A 67 -5.91 8.51 1.69
CA VAL A 67 -5.58 9.86 2.18
C VAL A 67 -6.71 10.43 3.02
N GLY A 68 -7.95 10.30 2.55
CA GLY A 68 -9.16 10.75 3.25
C GLY A 68 -9.35 10.06 4.60
N LEU A 69 -9.16 8.73 4.64
CA LEU A 69 -9.24 7.96 5.88
C LEU A 69 -8.15 8.37 6.85
N ARG A 70 -6.87 8.48 6.42
CA ARG A 70 -5.76 8.96 7.26
C ARG A 70 -6.04 10.35 7.85
N ALA A 71 -6.57 11.27 7.05
CA ALA A 71 -6.95 12.60 7.53
C ALA A 71 -8.09 12.55 8.57
N ALA A 72 -9.05 11.63 8.42
CA ALA A 72 -10.08 11.41 9.42
C ALA A 72 -9.48 10.86 10.72
N LEU A 73 -8.62 9.84 10.66
CA LEU A 73 -7.96 9.28 11.84
C LEU A 73 -7.15 10.32 12.61
N ALA A 74 -6.38 11.16 11.91
CA ALA A 74 -5.58 12.21 12.52
C ALA A 74 -6.45 13.25 13.24
N ARG A 75 -7.52 13.73 12.59
CA ARG A 75 -8.45 14.70 13.17
C ARG A 75 -9.18 14.13 14.40
N GLU A 76 -9.56 12.87 14.32
CA GLU A 76 -10.30 12.15 15.35
C GLU A 76 -9.38 11.55 16.44
N LYS A 77 -8.05 11.66 16.29
CA LYS A 77 -7.03 11.12 17.19
C LYS A 77 -7.20 9.60 17.43
N ILE A 78 -7.51 8.86 16.37
CA ILE A 78 -7.74 7.40 16.44
C ILE A 78 -6.40 6.66 16.29
N ARG A 79 -6.05 5.84 17.28
CA ARG A 79 -4.89 4.94 17.22
C ARG A 79 -5.25 3.52 16.82
N ASN A 80 -6.19 2.90 17.51
CA ASN A 80 -6.64 1.53 17.24
C ASN A 80 -8.15 1.51 16.98
N ALA A 81 -8.57 0.84 15.91
CA ALA A 81 -9.97 0.71 15.55
C ALA A 81 -10.21 -0.49 14.63
N VAL A 82 -11.45 -0.95 14.57
CA VAL A 82 -11.92 -1.92 13.57
C VAL A 82 -12.72 -1.17 12.50
N ILE A 83 -12.44 -1.45 11.23
CA ILE A 83 -13.26 -0.97 10.12
C ILE A 83 -14.47 -1.90 10.03
N LEU A 84 -15.63 -1.41 10.48
CA LEU A 84 -16.86 -2.19 10.63
C LEU A 84 -17.63 -2.31 9.32
N SER A 85 -17.53 -1.30 8.45
CA SER A 85 -18.23 -1.25 7.18
C SER A 85 -17.62 -0.20 6.26
N GLY A 86 -17.70 -0.44 4.96
CA GLY A 86 -17.46 0.56 3.94
C GLY A 86 -18.36 0.37 2.73
N ALA A 87 -18.90 1.47 2.20
CA ALA A 87 -19.75 1.44 1.01
C ALA A 87 -19.63 2.75 0.22
N GLY A 88 -19.79 2.68 -1.10
CA GLY A 88 -19.69 3.85 -1.96
C GLY A 88 -19.45 3.52 -3.42
N SER A 89 -18.81 4.44 -4.14
CA SER A 89 -18.37 4.22 -5.51
C SER A 89 -17.04 4.88 -5.80
N LEU A 90 -16.33 4.39 -6.82
CA LEU A 90 -14.97 4.78 -7.20
C LEU A 90 -14.90 5.15 -8.68
N VAL A 91 -14.00 6.07 -9.02
CA VAL A 91 -13.60 6.36 -10.42
C VAL A 91 -12.28 5.69 -10.81
N SER A 92 -11.51 5.27 -9.81
CA SER A 92 -10.26 4.52 -9.99
C SER A 92 -9.97 3.71 -8.74
N TYR A 93 -9.25 2.61 -8.91
CA TYR A 93 -8.73 1.81 -7.81
C TYR A 93 -7.23 1.58 -7.98
N HIS A 94 -6.54 1.41 -6.87
CA HIS A 94 -5.20 0.86 -6.78
C HIS A 94 -5.16 -0.01 -5.54
N VAL A 95 -4.78 -1.27 -5.72
CA VAL A 95 -4.69 -2.24 -4.63
C VAL A 95 -3.48 -3.15 -4.83
N HIS A 96 -3.08 -3.83 -3.76
CA HIS A 96 -2.16 -4.96 -3.86
C HIS A 96 -2.75 -6.24 -3.26
N VAL A 97 -2.20 -7.37 -3.69
CA VAL A 97 -2.48 -8.71 -3.14
C VAL A 97 -1.19 -9.45 -2.88
N VAL A 98 -1.21 -10.42 -1.96
CA VAL A 98 -0.09 -11.35 -1.78
C VAL A 98 0.05 -12.22 -3.03
N SER A 99 1.28 -12.43 -3.48
CA SER A 99 1.60 -13.06 -4.79
C SER A 99 2.43 -14.34 -4.69
N ASN A 100 2.79 -14.77 -3.49
CA ASN A 100 3.49 -16.02 -3.24
C ASN A 100 2.96 -16.71 -1.96
N THR A 101 3.39 -17.96 -1.76
CA THR A 101 3.03 -18.78 -0.59
C THR A 101 4.25 -19.10 0.29
N THR A 102 5.33 -18.33 0.15
CA THR A 102 6.58 -18.49 0.90
C THR A 102 6.97 -17.17 1.56
N LEU A 103 7.80 -17.23 2.60
CA LEU A 103 8.33 -16.03 3.25
C LEU A 103 9.75 -15.72 2.73
N PRO A 104 10.11 -14.43 2.54
CA PRO A 104 9.28 -13.25 2.72
C PRO A 104 8.13 -13.16 1.70
N ALA A 105 7.00 -12.58 2.11
CA ALA A 105 5.86 -12.38 1.24
C ALA A 105 6.21 -11.39 0.12
N THR A 106 5.69 -11.64 -1.07
CA THR A 106 5.78 -10.72 -2.21
C THR A 106 4.39 -10.21 -2.55
N GLU A 107 4.31 -9.00 -3.07
CA GLU A 107 3.05 -8.32 -3.38
C GLU A 107 2.92 -8.07 -4.89
N ALA A 108 1.70 -8.19 -5.41
CA ALA A 108 1.35 -7.79 -6.76
C ALA A 108 0.40 -6.58 -6.70
N PHE A 109 0.85 -5.46 -7.27
CA PHE A 109 0.10 -4.20 -7.34
C PHE A 109 -0.63 -4.09 -8.68
N PHE A 110 -1.89 -3.67 -8.65
CA PHE A 110 -2.65 -3.42 -9.87
C PHE A 110 -3.69 -2.31 -9.66
N LYS A 111 -4.01 -1.63 -10.76
CA LYS A 111 -4.87 -0.44 -10.77
C LYS A 111 -5.75 -0.43 -12.01
N GLY A 112 -6.83 0.34 -11.93
CA GLY A 112 -7.72 0.57 -13.06
C GLY A 112 -8.53 1.84 -12.89
N GLU A 113 -9.06 2.34 -14.00
CA GLU A 113 -9.97 3.47 -14.05
C GLU A 113 -11.34 3.01 -14.57
N GLY A 114 -12.40 3.65 -14.12
CA GLY A 114 -13.77 3.31 -14.47
C GLY A 114 -14.73 3.42 -13.30
N PRO A 115 -16.05 3.26 -13.54
CA PRO A 115 -17.03 3.21 -12.49
C PRO A 115 -16.94 1.87 -11.75
N PHE A 116 -16.75 1.92 -10.44
CA PHE A 116 -16.83 0.74 -9.58
C PHE A 116 -17.72 1.05 -8.38
N ASP A 117 -18.54 0.09 -7.97
CA ASP A 117 -19.18 0.14 -6.67
C ASP A 117 -18.23 -0.42 -5.61
N LEU A 118 -18.02 0.34 -4.54
CA LEU A 118 -17.33 -0.14 -3.35
C LEU A 118 -18.33 -0.95 -2.53
N VAL A 119 -18.18 -2.28 -2.58
CA VAL A 119 -19.09 -3.25 -1.96
C VAL A 119 -18.79 -3.43 -0.48
N THR A 120 -17.51 -3.47 -0.11
CA THR A 120 -17.09 -3.51 1.29
C THR A 120 -15.72 -2.87 1.47
N ALA A 121 -15.53 -2.23 2.62
CA ALA A 121 -14.22 -1.98 3.19
C ALA A 121 -14.20 -2.56 4.61
N ASN A 122 -13.14 -3.28 4.94
CA ASN A 122 -12.92 -3.87 6.26
C ASN A 122 -11.43 -3.86 6.59
N GLY A 123 -11.10 -4.26 7.82
CA GLY A 123 -9.74 -4.31 8.32
C GLY A 123 -9.58 -3.54 9.62
N TYR A 124 -8.39 -3.03 9.86
CA TYR A 124 -7.99 -2.47 11.16
C TYR A 124 -7.25 -1.15 11.00
N ILE A 125 -7.36 -0.31 12.02
CA ILE A 125 -6.40 0.75 12.28
C ILE A 125 -5.47 0.23 13.36
N ILE A 126 -4.17 0.17 13.06
CA ILE A 126 -3.14 -0.40 13.93
C ILE A 126 -2.10 0.69 14.20
N GLU A 127 -2.09 1.21 15.42
CA GLU A 127 -1.17 2.28 15.84
C GLU A 127 -1.20 3.49 14.89
N GLY A 128 -2.41 3.87 14.45
CA GLY A 128 -2.67 4.96 13.51
C GLY A 128 -2.42 4.62 12.04
N ARG A 129 -1.88 3.43 11.73
CA ARG A 129 -1.76 2.94 10.35
C ARG A 129 -3.06 2.32 9.89
N VAL A 130 -3.45 2.62 8.65
CA VAL A 130 -4.59 1.98 7.99
C VAL A 130 -4.14 0.64 7.42
N HIS A 131 -4.76 -0.44 7.85
CA HIS A 131 -4.71 -1.75 7.20
C HIS A 131 -6.12 -2.09 6.71
N CYS A 132 -6.46 -1.61 5.52
CA CYS A 132 -7.81 -1.71 4.98
C CYS A 132 -7.82 -2.58 3.72
N HIS A 133 -8.67 -3.58 3.69
CA HIS A 133 -8.97 -4.34 2.49
C HIS A 133 -10.33 -3.89 1.94
N ILE A 134 -10.42 -3.86 0.62
CA ILE A 134 -11.64 -3.48 -0.09
C ILE A 134 -12.05 -4.55 -1.08
N THR A 135 -13.37 -4.66 -1.29
CA THR A 135 -13.96 -5.34 -2.44
C THR A 135 -14.80 -4.34 -3.20
N PHE A 136 -14.64 -4.34 -4.51
CA PHE A 136 -15.34 -3.44 -5.41
C PHE A 136 -15.70 -4.18 -6.70
N SER A 137 -16.74 -3.73 -7.37
CA SER A 137 -17.27 -4.42 -8.54
C SER A 137 -17.64 -3.46 -9.65
N ASN A 138 -17.59 -3.96 -10.87
CA ASN A 138 -18.28 -3.40 -12.02
C ASN A 138 -19.32 -4.44 -12.50
N PRO A 139 -20.07 -4.20 -13.59
CA PRO A 139 -21.09 -5.14 -14.05
C PRO A 139 -20.54 -6.53 -14.43
N GLU A 140 -19.24 -6.66 -14.74
CA GLU A 140 -18.65 -7.91 -15.22
C GLU A 140 -17.96 -8.73 -14.13
N LYS A 141 -17.45 -8.09 -13.07
CA LYS A 141 -16.61 -8.77 -12.07
C LYS A 141 -16.55 -8.04 -10.74
N SER A 142 -16.20 -8.81 -9.71
CA SER A 142 -15.74 -8.30 -8.41
C SER A 142 -14.23 -8.46 -8.29
N LEU A 143 -13.57 -7.44 -7.76
CA LEU A 143 -12.14 -7.38 -7.51
C LEU A 143 -11.92 -6.93 -6.06
N GLY A 144 -10.71 -7.13 -5.55
CA GLY A 144 -10.35 -6.68 -4.22
C GLY A 144 -8.87 -6.80 -3.94
N GLY A 145 -8.46 -6.21 -2.82
CA GLY A 145 -7.09 -6.22 -2.34
C GLY A 145 -6.92 -5.24 -1.18
N HIS A 146 -5.67 -5.07 -0.76
CA HIS A 146 -5.29 -4.05 0.21
C HIS A 146 -5.36 -2.67 -0.44
N LEU A 147 -5.98 -1.71 0.25
CA LEU A 147 -6.20 -0.35 -0.22
C LEU A 147 -4.88 0.42 -0.38
N GLU A 148 -4.61 0.91 -1.59
CA GLU A 148 -3.45 1.76 -1.89
C GLU A 148 -3.85 3.19 -2.31
N PRO A 149 -2.92 4.17 -2.23
CA PRO A 149 -3.10 5.49 -2.83
C PRO A 149 -3.39 5.37 -4.34
N GLY A 150 -4.33 6.16 -4.84
CA GLY A 150 -4.85 6.11 -6.21
C GLY A 150 -6.29 5.57 -6.29
N THR A 151 -6.84 5.07 -5.19
CA THR A 151 -8.26 4.68 -5.09
C THR A 151 -9.13 5.90 -4.82
N ARG A 152 -9.79 6.43 -5.86
CA ARG A 152 -10.52 7.71 -5.80
C ARG A 152 -12.02 7.52 -5.80
N VAL A 153 -12.69 8.25 -4.92
CA VAL A 153 -14.14 8.24 -4.74
C VAL A 153 -14.87 8.87 -5.94
N PHE A 154 -15.96 8.24 -6.39
CA PHE A 154 -16.88 8.80 -7.38
C PHE A 154 -18.01 9.60 -6.72
N THR A 155 -19.09 8.99 -6.24
CA THR A 155 -20.19 9.75 -5.63
C THR A 155 -19.90 10.11 -4.18
N PHE A 156 -19.63 9.08 -3.38
CA PHE A 156 -19.22 9.16 -1.99
C PHE A 156 -18.57 7.82 -1.59
N ALA A 157 -17.83 7.84 -0.49
CA ALA A 157 -17.48 6.63 0.24
C ALA A 157 -17.73 6.88 1.73
N ILE A 158 -18.37 5.94 2.40
CA ILE A 158 -18.65 5.97 3.83
C ILE A 158 -17.86 4.83 4.45
N ILE A 159 -17.09 5.12 5.51
CA ILE A 159 -16.33 4.14 6.28
C ILE A 159 -16.73 4.29 7.75
N THR A 160 -17.17 3.20 8.37
CA THR A 160 -17.54 3.15 9.78
C THR A 160 -16.43 2.50 10.59
N LEU A 161 -16.00 3.17 11.67
CA LEU A 161 -14.92 2.74 12.55
C LEU A 161 -15.47 2.49 13.95
N GLY A 162 -15.18 1.31 14.51
CA GLY A 162 -15.29 1.03 15.94
C GLY A 162 -13.96 1.33 16.61
N VAL A 163 -13.87 2.44 17.35
CA VAL A 163 -12.63 2.88 17.99
C VAL A 163 -12.40 2.07 19.26
N LEU A 164 -11.25 1.42 19.36
CA LEU A 164 -10.88 0.59 20.50
C LEU A 164 -10.37 1.45 21.68
N ASP A 165 -10.48 0.92 22.89
CA ASP A 165 -9.83 1.52 24.06
C ASP A 165 -8.29 1.46 23.98
N ASP A 166 -7.62 2.33 24.74
CA ASP A 166 -6.16 2.43 24.75
C ASP A 166 -5.45 1.21 25.35
N ALA A 167 -6.16 0.38 26.12
CA ALA A 167 -5.62 -0.85 26.69
C ALA A 167 -5.56 -1.98 25.65
N THR A 168 -6.42 -1.92 24.62
CA THR A 168 -6.48 -2.91 23.54
C THR A 168 -5.39 -2.64 22.50
N SER A 169 -4.25 -3.30 22.68
CA SER A 169 -3.13 -3.24 21.75
C SER A 169 -3.31 -4.20 20.58
N LEU A 170 -3.30 -3.67 19.35
CA LEU A 170 -3.22 -4.45 18.11
C LEU A 170 -1.78 -4.54 17.59
N LYS A 171 -0.78 -4.18 18.42
CA LYS A 171 0.63 -4.19 18.03
C LYS A 171 1.01 -5.59 17.53
N ARG A 172 1.61 -5.65 16.33
CA ARG A 172 2.07 -6.87 15.63
C ARG A 172 0.99 -7.76 15.02
N PHE A 173 -0.30 -7.41 15.06
CA PHE A 173 -1.34 -8.22 14.43
C PHE A 173 -1.19 -8.32 12.89
N ASP A 174 -0.48 -7.38 12.27
CA ASP A 174 -0.11 -7.41 10.85
C ASP A 174 1.39 -7.65 10.61
N ASP A 175 2.13 -8.18 11.59
CA ASP A 175 3.56 -8.47 11.50
C ASP A 175 3.81 -9.93 11.07
N SER A 176 4.12 -10.15 9.79
CA SER A 176 4.41 -11.48 9.25
C SER A 176 5.69 -12.13 9.80
N SER A 177 6.51 -11.38 10.55
CA SER A 177 7.71 -11.90 11.22
C SER A 177 7.43 -12.38 12.65
N TRP A 178 6.22 -12.15 13.17
CA TRP A 178 5.80 -12.56 14.50
C TRP A 178 5.37 -14.02 14.50
N ARG A 179 6.34 -14.90 14.68
CA ARG A 179 6.18 -16.35 14.69
C ARG A 179 7.21 -16.94 15.61
#